data_AF-A0A1M5SWJ6-F1
#
_entry.id   AF-A0A1M5SWJ6-F1
#
_cell.length_a   1.000
_cell.length_b   1.000
_cell.length_c   1.000
_cell.angle_alpha   90.00
_cell.angle_beta   90.00
_cell.angle_gamma   90.00
#
_symmetry.space_group_name_H-M   'P 1'
#
loop_
_entity.id
_entity.type
_entity.pdbx_description
1 polymer ?
#
loop_
_entity_poly.entity_id
_entity_poly.type
_entity_poly.pdbx_seq_one_letter_code
_entity_poly.pdbx_strand_id
1 'polypeptide(L)'
;MNKNKIIFISLTILMIIYSIYTYPLNIEKNHQGLLVSKINKNFKKIIHIKIKGKLYRKLFYNRDKFKGIIEIDNKVYDLDLFSNKSKEYMIGDIQIKKNKEILFITILNNFKEVYIFSNKEPTIYVYAPAKNEKDCIAIYKKVLKLRKQKYAKLQNDNF
;
A
#
# COMPACT_ATOMS: atom_id res chain seq x y z
N MET A 1 33.40 -36.29 -6.95
CA MET A 1 32.04 -36.15 -6.39
C MET A 1 31.02 -36.54 -7.47
N ASN A 2 30.09 -37.47 -7.20
CA ASN A 2 29.13 -37.95 -8.22
C ASN A 2 28.28 -36.78 -8.76
N LYS A 3 28.10 -36.72 -10.08
CA LYS A 3 27.29 -35.67 -10.75
C LYS A 3 25.89 -35.54 -10.13
N ASN A 4 25.27 -36.66 -9.74
CA ASN A 4 23.97 -36.69 -9.08
C ASN A 4 23.98 -36.01 -7.70
N LYS A 5 25.07 -36.12 -6.94
CA LYS A 5 25.22 -35.44 -5.64
C LYS A 5 25.35 -33.92 -5.83
N ILE A 6 26.07 -33.47 -6.87
CA ILE A 6 26.19 -32.04 -7.20
C ILE A 6 24.82 -31.45 -7.56
N ILE A 7 24.07 -32.11 -8.45
CA ILE A 7 22.73 -31.67 -8.87
C ILE A 7 21.79 -31.57 -7.67
N PHE A 8 21.78 -32.58 -6.80
CA PHE A 8 20.95 -32.60 -5.60
C PHE A 8 21.27 -31.45 -4.64
N ILE A 9 22.55 -31.19 -4.39
CA ILE A 9 22.99 -30.07 -3.54
C ILE A 9 22.56 -28.73 -4.16
N SER A 10 22.74 -28.55 -5.46
CA SER A 10 22.33 -27.32 -6.17
C SER A 10 20.82 -27.08 -6.09
N LEU A 11 20.00 -28.12 -6.27
CA LEU A 11 18.53 -28.02 -6.12
C LEU A 11 18.12 -27.67 -4.69
N THR A 12 18.80 -28.26 -3.70
CA THR A 12 18.51 -27.98 -2.29
C THR A 12 18.82 -26.53 -1.94
N ILE A 13 19.97 -26.01 -2.39
CA ILE A 13 20.35 -24.59 -2.21
C ILE A 13 19.31 -23.69 -2.88
N LEU A 14 18.89 -24.01 -4.11
CA LEU A 14 17.90 -23.23 -4.85
C LEU A 14 16.53 -23.18 -4.13
N MET A 15 16.09 -24.30 -3.55
CA MET A 15 14.86 -24.37 -2.76
C MET A 15 14.97 -23.55 -1.47
N ILE A 16 16.10 -23.61 -0.76
CA ILE A 16 16.33 -22.80 0.45
C ILE A 16 16.28 -21.31 0.13
N ILE A 17 17.00 -20.89 -0.92
CA ILE A 17 16.98 -19.49 -1.39
C ILE A 17 15.55 -19.10 -1.74
N TYR A 18 14.84 -19.91 -2.52
CA TYR A 18 13.45 -19.64 -2.87
C TYR A 18 12.55 -19.46 -1.64
N SER A 19 12.65 -20.33 -0.65
CA SER A 19 11.87 -20.24 0.59
C SER A 19 12.18 -18.96 1.37
N ILE A 20 13.45 -18.57 1.49
CA ILE A 20 13.85 -17.34 2.19
C ILE A 20 13.28 -16.10 1.49
N TYR A 21 13.36 -16.05 0.16
CA TYR A 21 12.89 -14.89 -0.61
C TYR A 21 11.37 -14.80 -0.73
N THR A 22 10.65 -15.92 -0.57
CA THR A 22 9.17 -15.96 -0.61
C THR A 22 8.51 -15.92 0.75
N TYR A 23 9.28 -16.08 1.83
CA TYR A 23 8.75 -16.02 3.19
C TYR A 23 8.11 -14.65 3.47
N PRO A 24 6.87 -14.62 4.02
CA PRO A 24 6.19 -13.36 4.29
C PRO A 24 6.95 -12.50 5.30
N LEU A 25 7.18 -11.23 4.96
CA LEU A 25 7.83 -10.27 5.84
C LEU A 25 6.81 -9.59 6.74
N ASN A 26 7.03 -9.61 8.06
CA ASN A 26 6.23 -8.85 8.99
C ASN A 26 6.58 -7.35 8.89
N ILE A 27 5.56 -6.52 8.74
CA ILE A 27 5.69 -5.07 8.70
C ILE A 27 4.90 -4.48 9.86
N GLU A 28 5.57 -3.63 10.64
CA GLU A 28 4.93 -2.76 11.64
C GLU A 28 5.55 -1.36 11.50
N LYS A 29 4.71 -0.38 11.20
CA LYS A 29 5.11 1.02 11.01
C LYS A 29 4.11 1.96 11.65
N ASN A 30 4.63 2.96 12.34
CA ASN A 30 3.86 4.03 12.94
C ASN A 30 4.21 5.32 12.21
N HIS A 31 3.19 6.10 11.90
CA HIS A 31 3.32 7.39 11.27
C HIS A 31 2.45 8.41 11.98
N GLN A 32 2.95 9.63 12.02
CA GLN A 32 2.14 10.80 12.28
C GLN A 32 1.77 11.42 10.94
N GLY A 33 0.47 11.64 10.75
CA GLY A 33 -0.07 12.18 9.52
C GLY A 33 -0.85 13.46 9.75
N LEU A 34 -1.19 14.13 8.66
CA LEU A 34 -2.04 15.30 8.65
C LEU A 34 -3.35 14.98 7.92
N LEU A 35 -4.45 15.18 8.63
CA LEU A 35 -5.81 15.12 8.13
C LEU A 35 -6.24 16.52 7.69
N VAL A 36 -6.57 16.69 6.41
CA VAL A 36 -7.08 17.96 5.88
C VAL A 36 -8.41 17.76 5.15
N SER A 37 -9.23 18.80 5.14
CA SER A 37 -10.52 18.82 4.43
C SER A 37 -10.41 19.66 3.17
N LYS A 38 -10.92 19.14 2.05
CA LYS A 38 -11.04 19.93 0.82
C LYS A 38 -11.97 21.14 0.96
N ILE A 39 -13.05 20.98 1.75
CA ILE A 39 -14.11 21.99 1.88
C ILE A 39 -13.71 23.05 2.91
N ASN A 40 -13.23 22.60 4.07
CA ASN A 40 -12.77 23.51 5.12
C ASN A 40 -11.23 23.59 5.09
N LYS A 41 -10.70 24.60 4.39
CA LYS A 41 -9.26 24.86 4.27
C LYS A 41 -8.57 25.11 5.62
N ASN A 42 -9.33 25.51 6.64
CA ASN A 42 -8.81 25.75 7.98
C ASN A 42 -8.79 24.47 8.83
N PHE A 43 -9.47 23.40 8.39
CA PHE A 43 -9.46 22.14 9.11
C PHE A 43 -8.14 21.39 8.90
N LYS A 44 -7.35 21.32 9.98
CA LYS A 44 -6.09 20.58 10.05
C LYS A 44 -6.09 19.79 11.35
N LYS A 45 -5.98 18.48 11.26
CA LYS A 45 -5.89 17.61 12.43
C LYS A 45 -4.68 16.69 12.29
N ILE A 46 -3.83 16.67 13.30
CA ILE A 46 -2.77 15.66 13.40
C ILE A 46 -3.42 14.33 13.75
N ILE A 47 -3.05 13.28 13.04
CA ILE A 47 -3.58 11.93 13.25
C ILE A 47 -2.44 10.92 13.38
N HIS A 48 -2.71 9.84 14.10
CA HIS A 48 -1.77 8.74 14.24
C HIS A 48 -2.21 7.59 13.36
N ILE A 49 -1.26 7.05 12.59
CA ILE A 49 -1.49 5.95 11.67
C ILE A 49 -0.55 4.82 12.05
N LYS A 50 -1.10 3.63 12.26
CA LYS A 50 -0.31 2.42 12.46
C LYS A 50 -0.65 1.40 11.39
N ILE A 51 0.36 0.86 10.73
CA ILE A 51 0.21 -0.21 9.74
C ILE A 51 0.88 -1.45 10.30
N LYS A 52 0.15 -2.57 10.29
CA LYS A 52 0.68 -3.85 10.75
C LYS A 52 0.20 -4.98 9.83
N GLY A 53 1.10 -5.85 9.40
CA GLY A 53 0.71 -6.96 8.52
C GLY A 53 1.86 -7.77 7.96
N LYS A 54 1.57 -8.54 6.91
CA LYS A 54 2.51 -9.41 6.21
C LYS A 54 2.63 -8.98 4.74
N LEU A 55 3.86 -8.78 4.29
CA LEU A 55 4.22 -8.56 2.89
C LEU A 55 4.63 -9.90 2.25
N TYR A 56 3.86 -10.34 1.26
CA TYR A 56 4.10 -11.52 0.45
C TYR A 56 4.77 -11.08 -0.85
N ARG A 57 6.06 -11.37 -0.97
CA ARG A 57 6.82 -11.12 -2.20
C ARG A 57 6.71 -12.34 -3.11
N LYS A 58 6.34 -12.11 -4.37
CA LYS A 58 6.38 -13.16 -5.39
C LYS A 58 7.57 -12.89 -6.32
N LEU A 59 8.47 -13.86 -6.42
CA LEU A 59 9.64 -13.79 -7.33
C LEU A 59 9.22 -13.87 -8.80
N PHE A 60 8.23 -14.71 -9.12
CA PHE A 60 7.80 -14.99 -10.49
C PHE A 60 6.54 -14.23 -10.95
N TYR A 61 5.86 -13.51 -10.04
CA TYR A 61 4.70 -12.69 -10.38
C TYR A 61 5.03 -11.22 -10.13
N ASN A 62 4.68 -10.35 -11.09
CA ASN A 62 5.01 -8.91 -11.07
C ASN A 62 4.24 -8.09 -10.01
N ARG A 63 3.63 -8.72 -9.00
CA ARG A 63 2.90 -8.02 -7.95
C ARG A 63 3.18 -8.65 -6.59
N ASP A 64 3.67 -7.82 -5.67
CA ASP A 64 3.71 -8.13 -4.25
C ASP A 64 2.32 -7.89 -3.64
N LYS A 65 2.02 -8.62 -2.58
CA LYS A 65 0.75 -8.52 -1.87
C LYS A 65 1.00 -8.17 -0.41
N PHE A 66 0.27 -7.21 0.13
CA PHE A 66 0.27 -6.91 1.56
C PHE A 66 -1.10 -7.21 2.14
N LYS A 67 -1.14 -8.00 3.22
CA LYS A 67 -2.35 -8.23 4.02
C LYS A 67 -2.10 -7.82 5.46
N GLY A 68 -3.00 -7.06 6.03
CA GLY A 68 -2.84 -6.57 7.40
C GLY A 68 -3.96 -5.65 7.83
N ILE A 69 -3.61 -4.71 8.68
CA ILE A 69 -4.51 -3.67 9.19
C ILE A 69 -3.84 -2.30 9.07
N ILE A 70 -4.68 -1.28 8.98
CA ILE A 70 -4.34 0.11 9.24
C ILE A 70 -5.21 0.63 10.38
N GLU A 71 -4.58 1.28 11.33
CA GLU A 71 -5.24 1.95 12.44
C GLU A 71 -5.08 3.46 12.25
N ILE A 72 -6.17 4.21 12.32
CA ILE A 72 -6.20 5.67 12.17
C ILE A 72 -6.98 6.24 13.36
N ASP A 73 -6.32 6.99 14.25
CA ASP A 73 -6.93 7.53 15.48
C ASP A 73 -7.77 6.47 16.22
N ASN A 74 -7.17 5.29 16.50
CA ASN A 74 -7.78 4.15 17.19
C ASN A 74 -8.89 3.40 16.42
N LYS A 75 -9.16 3.77 15.16
CA LYS A 75 -10.05 2.99 14.29
C LYS A 75 -9.25 2.03 13.43
N VAL A 76 -9.53 0.75 13.56
CA VAL A 76 -8.84 -0.32 12.83
C VAL A 76 -9.63 -0.70 11.57
N TYR A 77 -8.91 -0.86 10.47
CA TYR A 77 -9.45 -1.29 9.19
C TYR A 77 -8.55 -2.36 8.57
N ASP A 78 -9.16 -3.36 7.94
CA ASP A 78 -8.43 -4.39 7.21
C ASP A 78 -7.84 -3.83 5.91
N LEU A 79 -6.62 -4.28 5.60
CA LEU A 79 -5.90 -3.95 4.37
C LEU A 79 -5.65 -5.20 3.54
N ASP A 80 -6.07 -5.15 2.28
CA ASP A 80 -5.59 -6.02 1.21
C ASP A 80 -5.07 -5.13 0.07
N LEU A 81 -3.73 -5.02 -0.03
CA LEU A 81 -3.06 -4.15 -0.98
C LEU A 81 -2.22 -4.95 -1.97
N PHE A 82 -2.12 -4.45 -3.21
CA PHE A 82 -1.29 -5.02 -4.26
C PHE A 82 -0.32 -3.99 -4.81
N SER A 83 0.93 -4.40 -4.99
CA SER A 83 1.91 -3.56 -5.67
C SER A 83 1.54 -3.37 -7.13
N ASN A 84 1.95 -2.23 -7.68
CA ASN A 84 1.98 -2.05 -9.12
C ASN A 84 3.12 -2.88 -9.77
N LYS A 85 3.16 -2.92 -11.11
CA LYS A 85 4.18 -3.66 -11.87
C LYS A 85 5.62 -3.17 -11.56
N SER A 86 5.81 -1.86 -11.37
CA SER A 86 7.13 -1.31 -11.03
C SER A 86 7.51 -1.45 -9.56
N LYS A 87 6.63 -2.01 -8.72
CA LYS A 87 6.84 -2.20 -7.27
C LYS A 87 7.28 -0.90 -6.57
N GLU A 88 6.72 0.24 -6.99
CA GLU A 88 6.95 1.53 -6.34
C GLU A 88 5.94 1.78 -5.22
N TYR A 89 4.69 1.38 -5.45
CA TYR A 89 3.58 1.62 -4.54
C TYR A 89 2.62 0.44 -4.52
N MET A 90 1.97 0.27 -3.37
CA MET A 90 0.86 -0.65 -3.13
C MET A 90 -0.43 0.15 -3.07
N ILE A 91 -1.49 -0.38 -3.69
CA ILE A 91 -2.82 0.22 -3.62
C ILE A 91 -3.86 -0.78 -3.20
N GLY A 92 -4.91 -0.27 -2.57
CA GLY A 92 -6.15 -0.96 -2.28
C GLY A 92 -7.22 0.02 -1.82
N ASP A 93 -8.32 -0.53 -1.34
CA ASP A 93 -9.50 0.19 -0.92
C ASP A 93 -10.14 -0.49 0.30
N ILE A 94 -10.73 0.32 1.15
CA ILE A 94 -11.52 -0.11 2.31
C ILE A 94 -12.94 0.40 2.10
N GLN A 95 -13.90 -0.51 2.16
CA GLN A 95 -15.31 -0.16 2.13
C GLN A 95 -15.85 -0.01 3.56
N ILE A 96 -16.19 1.22 3.94
CA ILE A 96 -16.86 1.53 5.21
C ILE A 96 -18.36 1.36 5.00
N LYS A 97 -18.87 0.16 5.36
CA LYS A 97 -20.27 -0.25 5.19
C LYS A 97 -21.27 0.76 5.77
N LYS A 98 -20.98 1.35 6.92
CA LYS A 98 -21.88 2.26 7.65
C LYS A 98 -22.33 3.46 6.80
N ASN A 99 -21.45 3.97 5.94
CA ASN A 99 -21.69 5.21 5.20
C ASN A 99 -21.59 5.05 3.68
N LYS A 100 -21.47 3.82 3.12
CA LYS A 100 -21.10 3.61 1.70
C LYS A 100 -19.85 4.40 1.29
N GLU A 101 -18.97 4.68 2.25
CA GLU A 101 -17.74 5.42 2.04
C GLU A 101 -16.65 4.44 1.64
N ILE A 102 -15.84 4.83 0.65
CA ILE A 102 -14.70 4.05 0.19
C ILE A 102 -13.45 4.86 0.50
N LEU A 103 -12.58 4.30 1.35
CA LEU A 103 -11.25 4.83 1.60
C LEU A 103 -10.27 4.17 0.66
N PHE A 104 -9.70 4.97 -0.21
CA PHE A 104 -8.68 4.59 -1.15
C PHE A 104 -7.30 4.73 -0.51
N ILE A 105 -6.57 3.63 -0.40
CA ILE A 105 -5.25 3.60 0.24
C ILE A 105 -4.16 3.39 -0.80
N THR A 106 -3.08 4.17 -0.65
CA THR A 106 -1.83 4.03 -1.38
C THR A 106 -0.68 4.08 -0.38
N ILE A 107 0.20 3.09 -0.40
CA ILE A 107 1.38 3.02 0.47
C ILE A 107 2.61 2.84 -0.42
N LEU A 108 3.69 3.57 -0.17
CA LEU A 108 4.96 3.28 -0.87
C LEU A 108 5.50 1.92 -0.44
N ASN A 109 6.19 1.22 -1.33
CA ASN A 109 6.66 -0.15 -1.04
C ASN A 109 7.61 -0.29 0.16
N ASN A 110 8.22 0.82 0.60
CA ASN A 110 9.04 0.88 1.81
C ASN A 110 8.24 1.14 3.10
N PHE A 111 6.92 1.27 3.01
CA PHE A 111 6.00 1.62 4.10
C PHE A 111 6.43 2.88 4.85
N LYS A 112 7.18 3.79 4.21
CA LYS A 112 7.54 5.08 4.81
C LYS A 112 6.42 6.10 4.61
N GLU A 113 5.66 5.95 3.54
CA GLU A 113 4.66 6.91 3.11
C GLU A 113 3.29 6.25 2.92
N VAL A 114 2.24 6.91 3.42
CA VAL A 114 0.86 6.42 3.45
C VAL A 114 -0.07 7.54 3.01
N TYR A 115 -0.96 7.21 2.09
CA TYR A 115 -1.93 8.13 1.51
C TYR A 115 -3.32 7.51 1.54
N ILE A 116 -4.29 8.24 2.09
CA ILE A 116 -5.68 7.79 2.19
C ILE A 116 -6.60 8.89 1.67
N PHE A 117 -7.56 8.49 0.85
CA PHE A 117 -8.53 9.38 0.21
C PHE A 117 -9.94 8.82 0.37
N SER A 118 -10.90 9.64 0.77
CA SER A 118 -12.30 9.24 0.76
C SER A 118 -12.97 9.56 -0.59
N ASN A 119 -13.88 8.69 -1.05
CA ASN A 119 -14.77 8.98 -2.17
C ASN A 119 -15.90 9.95 -1.81
N LYS A 120 -16.19 10.15 -0.51
CA LYS A 120 -17.23 11.05 -0.04
C LYS A 120 -16.68 12.45 0.22
N GLU A 121 -17.54 13.45 0.00
CA GLU A 121 -17.27 14.82 0.40
C GLU A 121 -17.60 15.05 1.89
N PRO A 122 -16.81 15.86 2.63
CA PRO A 122 -15.53 16.44 2.20
C PRO A 122 -14.48 15.35 1.98
N THR A 123 -13.73 15.44 0.87
CA THR A 123 -12.61 14.53 0.62
C THR A 123 -11.61 14.70 1.77
N ILE A 124 -11.61 13.72 2.67
CA ILE A 124 -10.66 13.64 3.77
C ILE A 124 -9.37 13.07 3.19
N TYR A 125 -8.28 13.78 3.45
CA TYR A 125 -6.96 13.36 3.01
C TYR A 125 -6.09 13.04 4.22
N VAL A 126 -5.49 11.85 4.22
CA VAL A 126 -4.50 11.45 5.20
C VAL A 126 -3.17 11.28 4.50
N TYR A 127 -2.14 11.99 4.97
CA TYR A 127 -0.78 11.83 4.48
C TYR A 127 0.17 11.61 5.63
N ALA A 128 1.03 10.63 5.49
CA ALA A 128 2.09 10.33 6.44
C ALA A 128 3.37 10.05 5.65
N PRO A 129 4.52 10.64 6.00
CA PRO A 129 4.65 11.84 6.81
C PRO A 129 4.37 13.07 5.93
N ALA A 130 3.33 13.84 6.22
CA ALA A 130 3.20 15.17 5.64
C ALA A 130 3.38 16.23 6.72
N LYS A 131 4.30 17.16 6.47
CA LYS A 131 4.57 18.27 7.38
C LYS A 131 3.63 19.46 7.14
N ASN A 132 3.08 19.60 5.92
CA ASN A 132 2.21 20.71 5.55
C ASN A 132 1.20 20.34 4.45
N GLU A 133 0.25 21.24 4.21
CA GLU A 133 -0.85 21.09 3.25
C GLU A 133 -0.41 21.13 1.78
N LYS A 134 0.61 21.93 1.43
CA LYS A 134 1.09 22.05 0.04
C LYS A 134 1.70 20.74 -0.44
N ASP A 135 2.52 20.10 0.40
CA ASP A 135 3.13 18.80 0.13
C ASP A 135 2.04 17.73 -0.06
N CYS A 136 1.03 17.76 0.81
CA CYS A 136 -0.13 16.87 0.76
C CYS A 136 -0.88 16.99 -0.59
N ILE A 137 -1.20 18.21 -1.04
CA ILE A 137 -1.89 18.45 -2.32
C ILE A 137 -1.04 18.00 -3.53
N ALA A 138 0.27 18.29 -3.51
CA ALA A 138 1.17 17.90 -4.60
C ALA A 138 1.23 16.37 -4.76
N ILE A 139 1.33 15.65 -3.64
CA ILE A 139 1.37 14.20 -3.62
C ILE A 139 0.03 13.61 -4.10
N TYR A 140 -1.11 14.17 -3.69
CA TYR A 140 -2.42 13.75 -4.17
C TYR A 140 -2.55 13.78 -5.68
N LYS A 141 -2.15 14.90 -6.31
CA LYS A 141 -2.19 15.02 -7.77
C LYS A 141 -1.37 13.92 -8.45
N LYS A 142 -0.21 13.58 -7.88
CA LYS A 142 0.64 12.48 -8.36
C LYS A 142 -0.06 11.13 -8.24
N VAL A 143 -0.63 10.81 -7.06
CA VAL A 143 -1.32 9.53 -6.81
C VAL A 143 -2.59 9.39 -7.67
N LEU A 144 -3.37 10.45 -7.84
CA LEU A 144 -4.53 10.45 -8.74
C LEU A 144 -4.14 10.15 -10.18
N LYS A 145 -3.06 10.77 -10.68
CA LYS A 145 -2.56 10.51 -12.04
C LYS A 145 -2.19 9.03 -12.21
N LEU A 146 -1.49 8.46 -11.22
CA LEU A 146 -1.12 7.04 -11.21
C LEU A 146 -2.36 6.12 -11.20
N ARG A 147 -3.39 6.45 -10.40
CA ARG A 147 -4.65 5.72 -10.38
C ARG A 147 -5.37 5.77 -11.72
N LYS A 148 -5.55 6.96 -12.29
CA LYS A 148 -6.23 7.14 -13.60
C LYS A 148 -5.54 6.32 -14.69
N GLN A 149 -4.21 6.32 -14.73
CA GLN A 149 -3.45 5.50 -15.67
C GLN A 149 -3.68 3.99 -15.47
N LYS A 150 -3.80 3.52 -14.22
CA LYS A 150 -4.07 2.11 -13.93
C LYS A 150 -5.49 1.68 -14.34
N TYR A 151 -6.51 2.48 -14.02
CA TYR A 151 -7.90 2.17 -14.39
C TYR A 151 -8.14 2.30 -15.89
N ALA A 152 -7.47 3.24 -16.58
CA ALA A 152 -7.49 3.33 -18.03
C ALA A 152 -6.84 2.09 -18.70
N LYS A 153 -5.71 1.61 -18.18
CA LYS A 153 -5.08 0.38 -18.70
C LYS A 153 -5.92 -0.88 -18.43
N LEU A 154 -6.57 -0.98 -17.28
CA LEU A 154 -7.46 -2.11 -16.96
C LEU A 154 -8.74 -2.16 -17.81
N GLN A 155 -9.19 -1.02 -18.36
CA GLN A 155 -10.29 -0.98 -19.33
C GLN A 155 -9.84 -1.41 -20.73
N ASN A 156 -8.59 -1.11 -21.12
CA ASN A 156 -8.06 -1.47 -22.43
C ASN A 156 -7.53 -2.91 -22.52
N ASP A 157 -7.09 -3.52 -21.40
CA ASP A 157 -6.61 -4.91 -21.37
C ASP A 157 -7.77 -5.95 -21.32
N ASN A 158 -9.03 -5.51 -21.35
CA ASN A 158 -10.24 -6.34 -21.30
C ASN A 158 -11.11 -6.23 -22.59
N PHE A 159 -10.55 -5.71 -23.69
CA PHE A 159 -11.15 -5.73 -25.02
C PHE A 159 -10.24 -6.47 -25.99
#